data_AF-Q5H473-F1
#
_entry.id   AF-Q5H473-F1
#
_cell.length_a   1.000
_cell.length_b   1.000
_cell.length_c   1.000
_cell.angle_alpha   90.00
_cell.angle_beta   90.00
_cell.angle_gamma   90.00
#
_symmetry.space_group_name_H-M   'P 1'
#
loop_
_entity.id
_entity.type
_entity.pdbx_description
1 polymer ?
#
loop_
_entity_poly.entity_id
_entity_poly.type
_entity_poly.pdbx_seq_one_letter_code
_entity_poly.pdbx_strand_id
1 'polypeptide(L)'
;MVFQTCLPCDPSSLTRWRQRLGEAGMEALLAHTIHTAHAMKAVDARELSRVIVDTTVQEKAIAHPTDSRLLEVARKKLVLLAKRHGIVLRQTYVRQGPGLSRKAGRHAHARQFKRMRKVLRRQRTILGRVSRDLQRKLDQLEPSVRERIGVWLERAHRLLAQRPKDKVSQRSQNIEWVGFRVVYH
;
A
#
# COMPACT_ATOMS: atom_id res chain seq x y z
N MET A 1 30.58 25.57 18.54
CA MET A 1 29.73 24.42 18.12
C MET A 1 30.37 23.80 16.90
N VAL A 2 30.83 22.55 17.00
CA VAL A 2 31.44 21.83 15.87
C VAL A 2 30.31 21.21 15.05
N PHE A 3 30.28 21.49 13.74
CA PHE A 3 29.32 20.87 12.83
C PHE A 3 29.72 19.40 12.61
N GLN A 4 28.82 18.47 12.95
CA GLN A 4 29.04 17.02 12.82
C GLN A 4 28.09 16.47 11.75
N THR A 5 28.64 15.79 10.75
CA THR A 5 27.91 15.21 9.60
C THR A 5 27.35 13.81 9.86
N CYS A 6 27.71 13.21 10.99
CA CYS A 6 27.23 11.89 11.41
C CYS A 6 26.04 12.05 12.36
N LEU A 7 24.98 11.28 12.13
CA LEU A 7 23.84 11.22 13.06
C LEU A 7 24.32 10.65 14.41
N PRO A 8 23.83 11.18 15.55
CA PRO A 8 24.25 10.74 16.88
C PRO A 8 23.93 9.26 17.15
N CYS A 9 22.96 8.71 16.42
CA CYS A 9 22.63 7.28 16.43
C CYS A 9 22.42 6.79 14.98
N ASP A 10 22.90 5.59 14.66
CA ASP A 10 22.58 4.93 13.39
C ASP A 10 21.07 4.57 13.38
N PRO A 11 20.30 5.03 12.38
CA PRO A 11 18.85 4.82 12.31
C PRO A 11 18.43 3.35 12.26
N SER A 12 19.32 2.44 11.87
CA SER A 12 19.07 0.99 11.84
C SER A 12 19.29 0.30 13.20
N SER A 13 19.83 1.00 14.20
CA SER A 13 20.22 0.41 15.49
C SER A 13 19.05 -0.17 16.25
N LEU A 14 17.90 0.53 16.29
CA LEU A 14 16.69 0.04 16.95
C LEU A 14 16.10 -1.19 16.25
N THR A 15 16.12 -1.22 14.92
CA THR A 15 15.62 -2.37 14.16
C THR A 15 16.50 -3.60 14.38
N ARG A 16 17.84 -3.45 14.33
CA ARG A 16 18.80 -4.54 14.60
C ARG A 16 18.75 -5.02 16.05
N TRP A 17 18.53 -4.11 17.00
CA TRP A 17 18.37 -4.48 18.41
C TRP A 17 17.08 -5.26 18.66
N ARG A 18 15.95 -4.80 18.11
CA ARG A 18 14.67 -5.54 18.17
C ARG A 18 14.78 -6.94 17.54
N GLN A 19 15.43 -7.05 16.39
CA GLN A 19 15.63 -8.35 15.72
C GLN A 19 16.52 -9.30 16.54
N ARG A 20 17.53 -8.79 17.26
CA ARG A 20 18.37 -9.60 18.15
C ARG A 20 17.64 -10.10 19.39
N LEU A 21 16.74 -9.30 19.97
CA LEU A 21 15.93 -9.71 21.12
C LEU A 21 14.88 -10.76 20.75
N GLY A 22 14.34 -10.69 19.53
CA GLY A 22 13.23 -11.53 19.12
C GLY A 22 11.95 -11.22 19.89
N GLU A 23 10.92 -12.03 19.68
CA GLU A 23 9.61 -11.84 20.33
C GLU A 23 9.69 -12.08 21.85
N ALA A 24 10.26 -13.21 22.26
CA ALA A 24 10.42 -13.58 23.67
C ALA A 24 11.23 -12.55 24.47
N GLY A 25 12.29 -11.97 23.90
CA GLY A 25 13.09 -10.94 24.56
C GLY A 25 12.33 -9.61 24.70
N MET A 26 11.50 -9.26 23.73
CA MET A 26 10.65 -8.07 23.80
C MET A 26 9.54 -8.22 24.84
N GLU A 27 8.95 -9.41 24.96
CA GLU A 27 7.96 -9.71 26.00
C GLU A 27 8.56 -9.62 27.40
N ALA A 28 9.74 -10.21 27.62
CA ALA A 28 10.44 -10.14 28.90
C ALA A 28 10.79 -8.69 29.28
N LEU A 29 11.23 -7.90 28.30
CA LEU A 29 11.55 -6.49 28.50
C LEU A 29 10.30 -5.67 28.86
N LEU A 30 9.17 -5.93 28.20
CA LEU A 30 7.89 -5.28 28.51
C LEU A 30 7.43 -5.65 29.93
N ALA A 31 7.47 -6.93 30.27
CA ALA A 31 7.08 -7.43 31.60
C ALA A 31 7.92 -6.78 32.70
N HIS A 32 9.24 -6.69 32.51
CA HIS A 32 10.14 -6.08 33.48
C HIS A 32 9.91 -4.55 33.61
N THR A 33 9.61 -3.88 32.50
CA THR A 33 9.28 -2.44 32.50
C THR A 33 8.01 -2.17 33.29
N ILE A 34 6.96 -2.99 33.09
CA ILE A 34 5.69 -2.89 33.83
C ILE A 34 5.91 -3.14 35.33
N HIS A 35 6.68 -4.19 35.66
CA HIS A 35 7.00 -4.51 37.05
C HIS A 35 7.73 -3.34 37.74
N THR A 36 8.75 -2.78 37.07
CA THR A 36 9.54 -1.67 37.60
C THR A 36 8.67 -0.42 37.79
N ALA A 37 7.80 -0.11 36.81
CA ALA A 37 6.88 1.02 36.89
C ALA A 37 5.88 0.88 38.07
N HIS A 38 5.39 -0.34 38.32
CA HIS A 38 4.55 -0.63 39.49
C HIS A 38 5.33 -0.50 40.81
N ALA A 39 6.55 -1.04 40.89
CA ALA A 39 7.41 -0.95 42.08
C ALA A 39 7.75 0.51 42.44
N MET A 40 7.95 1.37 41.43
CA MET A 40 8.21 2.80 41.59
C MET A 40 6.94 3.62 41.84
N LYS A 41 5.75 3.00 41.91
CA LYS A 41 4.44 3.65 42.02
C LYS A 41 4.17 4.68 40.90
N ALA A 42 4.78 4.47 39.73
CA ALA A 42 4.57 5.31 38.55
C ALA A 42 3.26 4.95 37.82
N VAL A 43 2.72 3.76 38.07
CA VAL A 43 1.46 3.24 37.51
C VAL A 43 0.68 2.53 38.63
N ASP A 44 -0.62 2.81 38.75
CA ASP A 44 -1.48 2.13 39.71
C ASP A 44 -1.95 0.77 39.17
N ALA A 45 -2.18 -0.20 40.06
CA ALA A 45 -2.63 -1.54 39.68
C ALA A 45 -3.96 -1.53 38.92
N ARG A 46 -4.80 -0.50 39.13
CA ARG A 46 -6.06 -0.28 38.41
C ARG A 46 -5.87 0.15 36.95
N GLU A 47 -4.74 0.75 36.62
CA GLU A 47 -4.44 1.18 35.24
C GLU A 47 -3.92 0.01 34.38
N LEU A 48 -3.34 -1.02 35.01
CA LEU A 48 -2.87 -2.24 34.35
C LEU A 48 -4.02 -3.09 33.77
N SER A 49 -5.26 -2.89 34.21
CA SER A 49 -6.43 -3.59 33.64
C SER A 49 -6.83 -3.06 32.27
N ARG A 50 -6.30 -1.91 31.84
CA ARG A 50 -6.63 -1.28 30.56
C ARG A 50 -5.38 -1.07 29.73
N VAL A 51 -5.20 -1.87 28.69
CA VAL A 51 -4.13 -1.68 27.71
C VAL A 51 -4.59 -0.71 26.63
N ILE A 52 -3.99 0.49 26.59
CA ILE A 52 -4.13 1.41 25.45
C ILE A 52 -3.00 1.10 24.48
N VAL A 53 -3.29 0.29 23.47
CA VAL A 53 -2.34 0.05 22.38
C VAL A 53 -2.39 1.26 21.45
N ASP A 54 -1.44 2.16 21.64
CA ASP A 54 -1.21 3.27 20.71
C ASP A 54 -0.64 2.69 19.41
N THR A 55 -1.50 2.18 18.51
CA THR A 55 -1.11 1.82 17.15
C THR A 55 -0.90 3.10 16.34
N THR A 56 0.01 3.97 16.78
CA THR A 56 0.41 5.16 16.03
C THR A 56 1.43 4.75 14.95
N VAL A 57 1.05 3.77 14.13
CA VAL A 57 1.45 3.82 12.73
C VAL A 57 0.74 5.05 12.19
N GLN A 58 1.41 6.20 12.25
CA GLN A 58 1.03 7.32 11.40
C GLN A 58 0.87 6.74 9.99
N GLU A 59 -0.35 6.78 9.45
CA GLU A 59 -0.66 6.27 8.12
C GLU A 59 0.11 7.11 7.08
N LYS A 60 1.41 6.88 6.93
CA LYS A 60 2.29 7.61 6.00
C LYS A 60 2.01 7.23 4.54
N ALA A 61 1.05 6.34 4.31
CA ALA A 61 0.68 5.81 3.02
C ALA A 61 -0.85 5.76 2.83
N ILE A 62 -1.63 6.76 3.24
CA ILE A 62 -3.03 6.87 2.81
C ILE A 62 -3.06 7.23 1.32
N ALA A 63 -3.38 6.25 0.46
CA ALA A 63 -3.60 6.48 -0.95
C ALA A 63 -5.04 6.96 -1.12
N HIS A 64 -5.21 8.22 -1.53
CA HIS A 64 -6.53 8.72 -1.87
C HIS A 64 -7.10 7.94 -3.08
N PRO A 65 -8.42 7.73 -3.18
CA PRO A 65 -9.08 6.97 -4.28
C PRO A 65 -8.89 7.60 -5.67
N THR A 66 -8.27 8.79 -5.71
CA THR A 66 -7.88 9.49 -6.93
C THR A 66 -6.35 9.53 -7.11
N ASP A 67 -5.63 8.58 -6.51
CA ASP A 67 -4.18 8.49 -6.62
C ASP A 67 -3.78 7.84 -7.95
N SER A 68 -3.07 8.62 -8.75
CA SER A 68 -2.47 8.19 -10.02
C SER A 68 -1.53 6.99 -9.87
N ARG A 69 -0.88 6.86 -8.70
CA ARG A 69 0.01 5.75 -8.39
C ARG A 69 -0.78 4.45 -8.23
N LEU A 70 -1.92 4.49 -7.54
CA LEU A 70 -2.76 3.33 -7.30
C LEU A 70 -3.30 2.74 -8.62
N LEU A 71 -3.73 3.60 -9.55
CA LEU A 71 -4.17 3.18 -10.90
C LEU A 71 -3.05 2.49 -11.69
N GLU A 72 -1.81 2.94 -11.55
CA GLU A 72 -0.66 2.33 -12.22
C GLU A 72 -0.25 1.00 -11.58
N VAL A 73 -0.31 0.89 -10.24
CA VAL A 73 -0.07 -0.37 -9.52
C VAL A 73 -1.10 -1.43 -9.93
N ALA A 74 -2.38 -1.07 -9.99
CA ALA A 74 -3.44 -1.96 -10.45
C ALA A 74 -3.18 -2.47 -11.88
N ARG A 75 -2.83 -1.57 -12.81
CA ARG A 75 -2.47 -1.95 -14.19
C ARG A 75 -1.30 -2.93 -14.20
N LYS A 76 -0.20 -2.62 -13.49
CA LYS A 76 0.98 -3.49 -13.41
C LYS A 76 0.63 -4.88 -12.90
N LYS A 77 -0.21 -4.96 -11.87
CA LYS A 77 -0.63 -6.22 -11.26
C LYS A 77 -1.44 -7.09 -12.23
N LEU A 78 -2.42 -6.51 -12.92
CA LEU A 78 -3.21 -7.24 -13.92
C LEU A 78 -2.32 -7.79 -15.06
N VAL A 79 -1.36 -6.98 -15.52
CA VAL A 79 -0.39 -7.42 -16.55
C VAL A 79 0.52 -8.53 -16.02
N LEU A 80 0.95 -8.46 -14.77
CA LEU A 80 1.78 -9.50 -14.16
C LEU A 80 1.02 -10.82 -14.01
N LEU A 81 -0.23 -10.76 -13.56
CA LEU A 81 -1.10 -11.94 -13.45
C LEU A 81 -1.34 -12.57 -14.83
N ALA A 82 -1.66 -11.75 -15.84
CA ALA A 82 -1.79 -12.22 -17.21
C ALA A 82 -0.55 -12.98 -17.68
N LYS A 83 0.65 -12.43 -17.46
CA LYS A 83 1.92 -13.09 -17.81
C LYS A 83 2.14 -14.41 -17.08
N ARG A 84 1.85 -14.47 -15.77
CA ARG A 84 2.01 -15.70 -14.96
C ARG A 84 1.12 -16.84 -15.44
N HIS A 85 -0.04 -16.52 -15.99
CA HIS A 85 -1.00 -17.49 -16.51
C HIS A 85 -0.96 -17.64 -18.03
N GLY A 86 0.12 -17.17 -18.70
CA GLY A 86 0.30 -17.32 -20.15
C GLY A 86 -0.68 -16.53 -21.02
N ILE A 87 -1.41 -15.57 -20.45
CA ILE A 87 -2.43 -14.78 -21.16
C ILE A 87 -1.77 -13.66 -21.94
N VAL A 88 -1.84 -13.71 -23.26
CA VAL A 88 -1.36 -12.65 -24.14
C VAL A 88 -2.38 -11.52 -24.18
N LEU A 89 -2.10 -10.39 -23.53
CA LEU A 89 -2.93 -9.18 -23.60
C LEU A 89 -2.72 -8.43 -24.92
N ARG A 90 -3.78 -7.88 -25.49
CA ARG A 90 -3.74 -7.09 -26.73
C ARG A 90 -2.83 -5.88 -26.60
N GLN A 91 -2.91 -5.18 -25.47
CA GLN A 91 -2.01 -4.08 -25.12
C GLN A 91 -1.80 -4.02 -23.61
N THR A 92 -0.55 -3.94 -23.19
CA THR A 92 -0.17 -3.91 -21.76
C THR A 92 0.04 -2.49 -21.22
N TYR A 93 0.26 -1.51 -22.11
CA TYR A 93 0.55 -0.10 -21.79
C TYR A 93 1.76 0.15 -20.88
N VAL A 94 2.72 -0.79 -20.82
CA VAL A 94 3.90 -0.72 -19.94
C VAL A 94 4.77 0.52 -20.21
N ARG A 95 4.90 0.96 -21.47
CA ARG A 95 5.66 2.17 -21.84
C ARG A 95 4.94 3.48 -21.45
N GLN A 96 3.60 3.50 -21.50
CA GLN A 96 2.80 4.72 -21.24
C GLN A 96 2.48 4.92 -19.75
N GLY A 97 2.25 3.84 -19.00
CA GLY A 97 1.80 3.88 -17.59
C GLY A 97 2.67 4.73 -16.66
N PRO A 98 4.00 4.47 -16.58
CA PRO A 98 4.89 5.24 -15.72
C PRO A 98 4.98 6.73 -16.07
N GLY A 99 4.88 7.07 -17.36
CA GLY A 99 4.88 8.46 -17.82
C GLY A 99 3.61 9.21 -17.38
N LEU A 100 2.45 8.56 -17.46
CA LEU A 100 1.19 9.13 -16.98
C LEU A 100 1.20 9.36 -15.47
N SER A 101 1.75 8.42 -14.69
CA SER A 101 1.87 8.56 -13.24
C SER A 101 2.74 9.76 -12.85
N ARG A 102 3.92 9.88 -13.47
CA ARG A 102 4.80 11.05 -13.27
C ARG A 102 4.14 12.37 -13.68
N LYS A 103 3.43 12.39 -14.81
CA LYS A 103 2.75 13.59 -15.30
C LYS A 103 1.64 14.04 -14.36
N ALA A 104 0.86 13.10 -13.81
CA ALA A 104 -0.15 13.41 -12.81
C ALA A 104 0.48 14.02 -11.54
N GLY A 105 1.58 13.44 -11.04
CA GLY A 105 2.32 13.97 -9.90
C GLY A 105 2.85 15.39 -10.13
N ARG A 106 3.43 15.66 -11.31
CA ARG A 106 3.90 17.02 -11.68
C ARG A 106 2.76 18.04 -11.70
N HIS A 107 1.62 17.69 -12.29
CA HIS A 107 0.45 18.56 -12.31
C HIS A 107 -0.14 18.78 -10.91
N ALA A 108 -0.12 17.75 -10.05
CA ALA A 108 -0.55 17.87 -8.66
C ALA A 108 0.34 18.86 -7.89
N HIS A 109 1.67 18.70 -8.01
CA HIS A 109 2.65 19.59 -7.38
C HIS A 109 2.49 21.05 -7.82
N ALA A 110 2.29 21.27 -9.13
CA ALA A 110 2.04 22.60 -9.68
C ALA A 110 0.60 23.12 -9.46
N ARG A 111 -0.24 22.43 -8.66
CA ARG A 111 -1.67 22.76 -8.40
C ARG A 111 -2.54 22.84 -9.67
N GLN A 112 -2.10 22.23 -10.78
CA GLN A 112 -2.80 22.20 -12.07
C GLN A 112 -3.86 21.08 -12.14
N PHE A 113 -4.86 21.12 -11.24
CA PHE A 113 -5.83 20.02 -11.08
C PHE A 113 -6.68 19.73 -12.31
N LYS A 114 -6.96 20.72 -13.17
CA LYS A 114 -7.66 20.49 -14.46
C LYS A 114 -6.84 19.57 -15.38
N ARG A 115 -5.52 19.80 -15.47
CA ARG A 115 -4.60 18.98 -16.29
C ARG A 115 -4.38 17.60 -15.65
N MET A 116 -4.21 17.56 -14.33
CA MET A 116 -4.14 16.30 -13.58
C MET A 116 -5.35 15.40 -13.83
N ARG A 117 -6.58 15.95 -13.76
CA ARG A 117 -7.81 15.19 -14.02
C ARG A 117 -7.85 14.58 -15.43
N LYS A 118 -7.31 15.26 -16.45
CA LYS A 118 -7.21 14.70 -17.81
C LYS A 118 -6.27 13.47 -17.84
N VAL A 119 -5.14 13.54 -17.15
CA VAL A 119 -4.20 12.41 -17.04
C VAL A 119 -4.82 11.23 -16.31
N LEU A 120 -5.51 11.48 -15.19
CA LEU A 120 -6.23 10.45 -14.44
C LEU A 120 -7.34 9.78 -15.26
N ARG A 121 -8.10 10.55 -16.05
CA ARG A 121 -9.08 9.99 -17.00
C ARG A 121 -8.42 9.02 -17.97
N ARG A 122 -7.26 9.39 -18.54
CA ARG A 122 -6.49 8.51 -19.43
C ARG A 122 -6.02 7.23 -18.74
N GLN A 123 -5.52 7.32 -17.50
CA GLN A 123 -5.12 6.14 -16.72
C GLN A 123 -6.31 5.22 -16.44
N ARG A 124 -7.48 5.76 -16.06
CA ARG A 124 -8.72 4.98 -15.89
C ARG A 124 -9.14 4.27 -17.16
N THR A 125 -9.06 4.95 -18.32
CA THR A 125 -9.35 4.32 -19.62
C THR A 125 -8.39 3.16 -19.92
N ILE A 126 -7.10 3.33 -19.64
CA ILE A 126 -6.09 2.27 -19.84
C ILE A 126 -6.39 1.08 -18.93
N LEU A 127 -6.59 1.32 -17.63
CA LEU A 127 -6.90 0.26 -16.68
C LEU A 127 -8.17 -0.49 -17.08
N GLY A 128 -9.25 0.22 -17.41
CA GLY A 128 -10.49 -0.40 -17.86
C GLY A 128 -10.39 -1.14 -19.21
N ARG A 129 -9.45 -0.78 -20.09
CA ARG A 129 -9.16 -1.56 -21.31
C ARG A 129 -8.44 -2.86 -20.97
N VAL A 130 -7.44 -2.81 -20.09
CA VAL A 130 -6.70 -4.01 -19.65
C VAL A 130 -7.61 -4.96 -18.88
N SER A 131 -8.44 -4.45 -17.96
CA SER A 131 -9.40 -5.28 -17.20
C SER A 131 -10.37 -6.01 -18.13
N ARG A 132 -10.97 -5.33 -19.12
CA ARG A 132 -11.91 -5.95 -20.06
C ARG A 132 -11.26 -6.91 -21.05
N ASP A 133 -9.99 -6.71 -21.41
CA ASP A 133 -9.24 -7.66 -22.25
C ASP A 133 -8.89 -8.91 -21.45
N LEU A 134 -8.47 -8.74 -20.20
CA LEU A 134 -8.19 -9.86 -19.29
C LEU A 134 -9.46 -10.66 -18.99
N GLN A 135 -10.57 -9.99 -18.68
CA GLN A 135 -11.85 -10.64 -18.39
C GLN A 135 -12.34 -11.50 -19.56
N ARG A 136 -12.30 -10.98 -20.80
CA ARG A 136 -12.71 -11.74 -22.00
C ARG A 136 -11.88 -12.99 -22.25
N LYS A 137 -10.62 -13.00 -21.83
CA LYS A 137 -9.72 -14.16 -21.96
C LYS A 137 -9.83 -15.13 -20.80
N LEU A 138 -10.43 -14.70 -19.70
CA LEU A 138 -10.64 -15.51 -18.50
C LEU A 138 -11.80 -16.50 -18.66
N ASP A 139 -12.76 -16.17 -19.54
CA ASP A 139 -13.90 -17.04 -19.85
C ASP A 139 -13.45 -18.35 -20.53
N GLN A 140 -12.27 -18.35 -21.16
CA GLN A 140 -11.68 -19.50 -21.87
C GLN A 140 -10.72 -20.33 -21.00
N LEU A 141 -10.55 -19.97 -19.72
CA LEU A 141 -9.57 -20.60 -18.82
C LEU A 141 -10.25 -21.39 -17.69
N GLU A 142 -9.44 -22.26 -17.08
CA GLU A 142 -9.78 -23.09 -15.93
C GLU A 142 -10.44 -22.29 -14.78
N PRO A 143 -11.46 -22.85 -14.10
CA PRO A 143 -12.20 -22.17 -13.02
C PRO A 143 -11.31 -21.68 -11.87
N SER A 144 -10.27 -22.42 -11.51
CA SER A 144 -9.34 -22.07 -10.42
C SER A 144 -8.49 -20.82 -10.73
N VAL A 145 -8.08 -20.65 -11.99
CA VAL A 145 -7.37 -19.45 -12.45
C VAL A 145 -8.33 -18.26 -12.53
N ARG A 146 -9.58 -18.52 -12.91
CA ARG A 146 -10.64 -17.51 -12.97
C ARG A 146 -10.92 -16.89 -11.61
N GLU A 147 -11.04 -17.69 -10.55
CA GLU A 147 -11.26 -17.17 -9.19
C GLU A 147 -10.09 -16.30 -8.72
N ARG A 148 -8.86 -16.79 -8.88
CA ARG A 148 -7.65 -16.06 -8.44
C ARG A 148 -7.50 -14.71 -9.15
N ILE A 149 -7.76 -14.65 -10.45
CA ILE A 149 -7.71 -13.40 -11.23
C ILE A 149 -8.95 -12.53 -10.96
N GLY A 150 -10.11 -13.15 -10.72
CA GLY A 150 -11.39 -12.51 -10.44
C GLY A 150 -11.32 -11.55 -9.25
N VAL A 151 -10.70 -11.98 -8.15
CA VAL A 151 -10.47 -11.11 -6.96
C VAL A 151 -9.74 -9.81 -7.34
N TRP A 152 -8.73 -9.89 -8.22
CA TRP A 152 -7.98 -8.71 -8.65
C TRP A 152 -8.76 -7.85 -9.66
N LEU A 153 -9.56 -8.46 -10.52
CA LEU A 153 -10.45 -7.75 -11.44
C LEU A 153 -11.54 -6.97 -10.69
N GLU A 154 -12.17 -7.56 -9.68
CA GLU A 154 -13.16 -6.88 -8.83
C GLU A 154 -12.55 -5.68 -8.10
N ARG A 155 -11.32 -5.81 -7.59
CA ARG A 155 -10.60 -4.70 -6.96
C ARG A 155 -10.29 -3.59 -7.97
N ALA A 156 -9.89 -3.94 -9.19
CA ALA A 156 -9.68 -2.97 -10.25
C ALA A 156 -11.00 -2.27 -10.66
N HIS A 157 -12.12 -3.00 -10.69
CA HIS A 157 -13.45 -2.42 -10.93
C HIS A 157 -13.88 -1.47 -9.81
N ARG A 158 -13.68 -1.84 -8.54
CA ARG A 158 -13.93 -0.95 -7.40
C ARG A 158 -13.09 0.33 -7.50
N LEU A 159 -11.81 0.22 -7.84
CA LEU A 159 -10.93 1.37 -8.04
C LEU A 159 -11.39 2.29 -9.19
N LEU A 160 -11.95 1.72 -10.26
CA LEU A 160 -12.50 2.49 -11.37
C LEU A 160 -13.83 3.17 -11.02
N ALA A 161 -14.66 2.53 -10.20
CA ALA A 161 -15.98 3.01 -9.79
C ALA A 161 -15.90 4.09 -8.69
N GLN A 162 -14.81 4.13 -7.92
CA GLN A 162 -14.62 5.08 -6.82
C GLN A 162 -14.75 6.54 -7.25
N ARG A 163 -15.62 7.27 -6.53
CA ARG A 163 -15.80 8.72 -6.66
C ARG A 163 -15.04 9.46 -5.55
N PRO A 164 -14.66 10.73 -5.76
CA PRO A 164 -13.89 11.52 -4.79
C PRO A 164 -14.52 11.72 -3.41
N LYS A 165 -15.83 11.48 -3.25
CA LYS A 165 -16.58 11.69 -2.00
C LYS A 165 -17.04 10.39 -1.32
N ASP A 166 -16.65 9.24 -1.83
CA ASP A 166 -17.14 7.96 -1.28
C ASP A 166 -16.43 7.65 0.06
N LYS A 167 -17.22 7.52 1.12
CA LYS A 167 -16.81 7.19 2.51
C LYS A 167 -16.38 5.72 2.70
N VAL A 168 -16.07 4.98 1.64
CA VAL A 168 -15.56 3.61 1.82
C VAL A 168 -14.19 3.74 2.49
N SER A 169 -14.04 3.14 3.67
CA SER A 169 -12.80 3.13 4.44
C SER A 169 -11.65 2.69 3.55
N GLN A 170 -10.85 3.67 3.11
CA GLN A 170 -9.71 3.51 2.18
C GLN A 170 -8.61 2.60 2.78
N ARG A 171 -8.74 2.29 4.07
CA ARG A 171 -7.85 1.48 4.92
C ARG A 171 -7.66 0.05 4.41
N SER A 172 -8.75 -0.67 4.09
CA SER A 172 -8.65 -2.11 3.76
C SER A 172 -8.08 -2.37 2.36
N GLN A 173 -8.39 -1.52 1.39
CA GLN A 173 -7.93 -1.72 0.02
C GLN A 173 -6.43 -1.46 -0.09
N ASN A 174 -5.92 -0.46 0.62
CA ASN A 174 -4.56 -0.01 0.51
C ASN A 174 -3.57 -1.01 1.14
N ILE A 175 -3.90 -1.61 2.29
CA ILE A 175 -3.04 -2.62 2.96
C ILE A 175 -2.74 -3.81 2.02
N GLU A 176 -3.71 -4.25 1.22
CA GLU A 176 -3.53 -5.37 0.28
C GLU A 176 -2.76 -5.01 -1.00
N TRP A 177 -2.83 -3.75 -1.47
CA TRP A 177 -2.02 -3.28 -2.60
C TRP A 177 -0.60 -2.87 -2.15
N VAL A 178 -0.45 -2.39 -0.90
CA VAL A 178 0.81 -1.94 -0.29
C VAL A 178 1.70 -3.13 0.11
N GLY A 179 1.15 -4.29 0.46
CA GLY A 179 1.92 -5.53 0.63
C GLY A 179 2.76 -5.92 -0.59
N PHE A 180 2.43 -5.39 -1.77
CA PHE A 180 3.20 -5.60 -3.01
C PHE A 180 4.37 -4.61 -3.21
N ARG A 181 4.49 -3.59 -2.36
CA ARG A 181 5.65 -2.66 -2.35
C ARG A 181 6.94 -3.34 -1.86
N VAL A 182 6.82 -4.42 -1.08
CA VAL A 182 7.94 -5.10 -0.40
C VAL A 182 8.58 -6.20 -1.27
N VAL A 183 7.92 -6.66 -2.33
CA VAL A 183 8.39 -7.83 -3.12
C VAL A 183 9.25 -7.45 -4.34
N TYR A 184 9.50 -6.15 -4.59
CA TYR A 184 10.27 -5.69 -5.75
C TYR A 184 11.15 -4.48 -5.43
N HIS A 185 11.92 -4.57 -4.34
CA HIS A 185 13.19 -3.87 -4.15
C HIS A 185 14.27 -4.88 -3.82
#